data_AF-X0ZUQ6-F1
#
_entry.id   AF-X0ZUQ6-F1
#
_cell.length_a   1.000
_cell.length_b   1.000
_cell.length_c   1.000
_cell.angle_alpha   90.00
_cell.angle_beta   90.00
_cell.angle_gamma   90.00
#
_symmetry.space_group_name_H-M   'P 1'
#
loop_
_entity.id
_entity.type
_entity.pdbx_description
1 polymer ?
#
loop_
_entity_poly.entity_id
_entity_poly.type
_entity_poly.pdbx_seq_one_letter_code
_entity_poly.pdbx_strand_id
1 'polypeptide(L)' 'MNHGRRRLERKKKGYGSFPKEIFHKNAKMNKRTLPILECSECGKKHYSKSYRVKKFELQEV' A
#
# COMPACT_ATOMS: atom_id res chain seq x y z
N MET A 1 5.08 15.11 -6.18
CA MET A 1 3.68 14.98 -6.69
C MET A 1 3.65 14.17 -7.99
N ASN A 2 3.18 12.93 -7.93
CA ASN A 2 3.12 12.05 -9.11
C ASN A 2 2.10 12.56 -10.13
N HIS A 3 2.30 12.25 -11.41
CA HIS A 3 1.45 12.73 -12.52
C HIS A 3 -0.04 12.35 -12.34
N GLY A 4 -0.33 11.14 -11.85
CA GLY A 4 -1.70 10.70 -11.59
C GLY A 4 -2.44 11.52 -10.53
N ARG A 5 -1.72 11.97 -9.50
CA ARG A 5 -2.28 12.83 -8.45
C ARG A 5 -2.63 14.21 -9.00
N ARG A 6 -1.71 14.82 -9.76
CA ARG A 6 -1.93 16.12 -10.42
C ARG A 6 -3.17 16.12 -11.33
N ARG A 7 -3.36 15.04 -12.11
CA ARG A 7 -4.54 14.88 -12.98
C ARG A 7 -5.85 14.81 -12.20
N LEU A 8 -5.88 14.04 -11.11
CA LEU A 8 -7.06 13.90 -10.26
C LEU A 8 -7.42 15.25 -9.61
N GLU A 9 -6.44 15.96 -9.07
CA GLU A 9 -6.65 17.26 -8.44
C GLU A 9 -7.17 18.28 -9.43
N ARG A 10 -6.64 18.33 -10.66
CA ARG A 10 -7.19 19.20 -11.71
C ARG A 10 -8.65 18.88 -12.03
N LYS A 11 -9.03 17.59 -12.09
CA LYS A 11 -10.40 17.16 -12.40
C LYS A 11 -11.37 17.32 -11.22
N LYS A 12 -10.85 17.38 -9.98
CA LYS A 12 -11.63 17.59 -8.75
C LYS A 12 -11.97 19.08 -8.52
N LYS A 13 -11.24 20.02 -9.14
CA LYS A 13 -11.50 21.45 -9.01
C LYS A 13 -12.83 21.83 -9.67
N GLY A 14 -13.56 22.76 -9.05
CA GLY A 14 -14.87 23.21 -9.51
C GLY A 14 -16.01 22.52 -8.76
N TYR A 15 -17.23 22.66 -9.29
CA TYR A 15 -18.43 22.04 -8.74
C TYR A 15 -18.66 20.67 -9.39
N GLY A 16 -19.13 19.71 -8.58
CA GLY A 16 -19.39 18.34 -9.02
C GLY A 16 -18.99 17.31 -7.97
N SER A 17 -19.55 16.11 -8.08
CA SER A 17 -19.17 14.97 -7.24
C SER A 17 -17.78 14.43 -7.61
N PHE A 18 -17.30 13.43 -6.87
CA PHE A 18 -15.96 12.90 -7.08
C PHE A 18 -15.81 12.27 -8.49
N PRO A 19 -14.79 12.68 -9.29
CA PRO A 19 -14.77 12.44 -10.74
C PRO A 19 -14.22 11.07 -11.19
N LYS A 20 -13.89 10.18 -10.24
CA LYS A 20 -13.40 8.82 -10.48
C LYS A 20 -14.19 7.83 -9.65
N GLU A 21 -14.36 6.62 -10.14
CA GLU A 21 -15.05 5.57 -9.41
C GLU A 21 -14.32 5.20 -8.12
N ILE A 22 -15.10 5.06 -7.04
CA ILE A 22 -14.62 4.58 -5.75
C ILE A 22 -14.94 3.08 -5.69
N PHE A 23 -13.94 2.26 -5.38
CA PHE A 23 -14.14 0.83 -5.28
C PHE A 23 -14.74 0.46 -3.92
N HIS A 24 -16.03 0.13 -3.91
CA HIS A 24 -16.78 -0.19 -2.67
C HIS A 24 -16.78 -1.69 -2.31
N LYS A 25 -16.56 -2.58 -3.29
CA LYS A 25 -16.75 -4.04 -3.11
C LYS A 25 -15.44 -4.77 -2.77
N ASN A 26 -14.77 -4.36 -1.70
CA ASN A 26 -13.56 -5.03 -1.20
C ASN A 26 -13.89 -6.36 -0.51
N ALA A 27 -13.69 -7.49 -1.20
CA ALA A 27 -13.99 -8.82 -0.66
C ALA A 27 -12.84 -9.47 0.13
N LYS A 28 -11.59 -9.05 -0.09
CA LYS A 28 -10.44 -9.68 0.57
C LYS A 28 -10.33 -9.17 2.00
N MET A 29 -10.51 -10.08 2.97
CA MET A 29 -10.38 -9.79 4.40
C MET A 29 -8.94 -9.52 4.86
N ASN A 30 -7.95 -10.15 4.22
CA ASN A 30 -6.54 -10.07 4.61
C ASN A 30 -5.70 -9.39 3.54
N LYS A 31 -4.70 -8.63 3.99
CA LYS A 31 -3.67 -8.05 3.13
C LYS A 31 -2.51 -9.03 2.97
N ARG A 32 -1.72 -8.86 1.90
CA ARG A 32 -0.42 -9.53 1.78
C ARG A 32 0.59 -8.71 2.58
N THR A 33 1.23 -9.35 3.55
CA THR A 33 2.34 -8.77 4.32
C THR A 33 3.64 -9.18 3.65
N LEU A 34 4.53 -8.22 3.43
CA LEU A 34 5.85 -8.41 2.84
C LEU A 34 6.89 -8.07 3.90
N PRO A 35 7.55 -9.06 4.53
CA PRO A 35 8.64 -8.79 5.45
C PRO A 35 9.83 -8.21 4.70
N ILE A 36 10.34 -7.08 5.18
CA ILE A 36 11.55 -6.43 4.68
C ILE A 36 12.67 -6.79 5.65
N LEU A 37 13.67 -7.50 5.16
CA LEU A 37 14.84 -7.89 5.93
C LEU A 37 15.95 -6.87 5.68
N GLU A 38 16.46 -6.26 6.74
CA GLU A 38 17.57 -5.33 6.66
C GLU A 38 18.84 -6.04 7.14
N CYS A 39 19.91 -6.00 6.34
CA CYS A 39 21.19 -6.53 6.75
C CYS A 39 21.86 -5.56 7.74
N SER A 40 22.26 -6.06 8.90
CA SER A 40 22.92 -5.28 9.97
C SER A 40 24.29 -4.71 9.55
N GLU A 41 25.01 -5.39 8.65
CA GLU A 41 26.37 -4.99 8.26
C GLU A 41 26.40 -3.97 7.11
N CYS A 42 25.52 -4.15 6.11
CA CYS A 42 25.55 -3.34 4.89
C CYS A 42 24.32 -2.44 4.68
N GLY A 43 23.32 -2.51 5.55
CA GLY A 43 22.08 -1.71 5.46
C GLY A 43 21.21 -2.01 4.24
N LYS A 44 21.55 -3.02 3.44
CA LYS A 44 20.76 -3.40 2.26
C LYS A 44 19.44 -4.05 2.71
N LYS A 45 18.36 -3.64 2.04
CA LYS A 45 17.00 -4.13 2.30
C LYS A 45 16.63 -5.18 1.27
N HIS A 46 16.24 -6.36 1.74
CA HIS A 46 15.80 -7.47 0.92
C HIS A 46 14.31 -7.76 1.18
N TYR A 47 13.55 -7.82 0.10
CA TYR A 47 12.13 -8.16 0.15
C TYR A 47 11.97 -9.69 0.13
N SER A 48 11.43 -10.23 1.22
CA SER A 48 11.16 -11.67 1.34
C SER A 48 9.83 -12.06 0.67
N LYS A 49 9.43 -13.33 0.75
CA LYS A 49 8.16 -13.80 0.15
C LYS A 49 6.97 -13.19 0.88
N SER A 50 6.00 -12.68 0.11
CA SER A 50 4.75 -12.15 0.67
C SER A 50 3.70 -13.23 0.88
N TYR A 51 2.98 -13.15 1.99
CA TYR A 51 1.88 -14.06 2.34
C TYR A 51 0.67 -13.29 2.86
N ARG A 52 -0.53 -13.86 2.71
CA ARG A 52 -1.76 -13.28 3.27
C ARG A 52 -1.94 -13.76 4.70
N VAL A 53 -1.89 -12.85 5.65
CA VAL A 53 -2.08 -13.14 7.08
C VAL A 53 -3.11 -12.18 7.69
N LYS A 54 -3.80 -12.63 8.74
CA LYS A 54 -4.70 -11.79 9.55
C LYS A 54 -3.92 -10.94 10.55
N LYS A 55 -2.95 -11.56 11.22
CA LYS A 55 -2.05 -10.96 12.20
C LYS A 55 -0.63 -11.37 11.86
N PHE A 56 0.31 -10.45 12.03
CA PHE A 56 1.73 -10.69 11.86
C PHE A 56 2.43 -10.10 13.09
N GLU A 57 3.00 -10.96 13.92
CA GLU A 57 3.66 -10.59 15.17
C GLU A 57 5.16 -10.87 15.01
N LEU A 58 5.99 -9.93 15.44
CA LEU A 58 7.44 -10.06 15.48
C LEU A 58 7.81 -10.35 16.93
N GLN A 59 8.47 -11.47 17.18
CA GLN A 59 8.97 -11.84 18.50
C GLN A 59 10.48 -11.64 18.54
N GLU A 60 10.96 -10.97 19.57
CA GLU A 60 12.39 -10.86 19.86
C GLU A 60 12.89 -12.20 20.43
N VAL A 61 14.06 -12.62 19.96
CA VAL A 61 14.81 -13.80 20.45
C VAL A 61 16.02 -13.30 21.21
#